data_AF-A0A963TVD9-F1
#
_entry.id   AF-A0A963TVD9-F1
#
_cell.length_a   1.000
_cell.length_b   1.000
_cell.length_c   1.000
_cell.angle_alpha   90.00
_cell.angle_beta   90.00
_cell.angle_gamma   90.00
#
_symmetry.space_group_name_H-M   'P 1'
#
loop_
_entity.id
_entity.type
_entity.pdbx_description
1 polymer ?
#
loop_
_entity_poly.entity_id
_entity_poly.type
_entity_poly.pdbx_seq_one_letter_code
_entity_poly.pdbx_strand_id
1 'polypeptide(L)'
;MQNVIPFAPGGRSYFLTGEDRHHHGVDIAAALQGGLLSTADCERLLAACVACRQAPERAGRAVAAGAAPDWCANRPVLEALRGLV
;
A
#
# COMPACT_ATOMS: atom_id res chain seq x y z
N MET A 1 3.16 -20.98 -1.10
CA MET A 1 1.96 -20.63 -0.31
C MET A 1 1.81 -19.12 -0.36
N GLN A 2 0.83 -18.60 -1.09
CA GLN A 2 0.54 -17.16 -1.13
C GLN A 2 -0.13 -16.78 0.20
N ASN A 3 0.49 -15.88 0.97
CA ASN A 3 -0.10 -15.32 2.18
C ASN A 3 -1.23 -14.38 1.77
N VAL A 4 -2.45 -14.92 1.72
CA VAL A 4 -3.67 -14.19 1.39
C VAL A 4 -4.31 -13.77 2.71
N ILE A 5 -4.23 -12.48 3.05
CA ILE A 5 -4.95 -11.93 4.21
C ILE A 5 -6.30 -11.44 3.69
N PRO A 6 -7.43 -12.05 4.11
CA PRO A 6 -8.75 -11.58 3.72
C PRO A 6 -9.04 -10.23 4.39
N PHE A 7 -9.39 -9.22 3.59
CA PHE A 7 -9.81 -7.91 4.05
C PHE A 7 -11.16 -7.56 3.41
N ALA A 8 -12.21 -7.31 4.22
CA ALA A 8 -13.58 -7.18 3.73
C ALA A 8 -14.32 -5.90 4.18
N PRO A 9 -13.98 -4.71 3.65
CA PRO A 9 -14.76 -3.51 3.90
C PRO A 9 -15.93 -3.37 2.93
N GLY A 10 -17.08 -2.91 3.43
CA GLY A 10 -18.28 -2.70 2.62
C GLY A 10 -18.80 -3.97 1.91
N GLY A 11 -18.42 -5.16 2.37
CA GLY A 11 -18.80 -6.45 1.76
C GLY A 11 -17.95 -6.89 0.57
N ARG A 12 -16.84 -6.19 0.25
CA ARG A 12 -15.91 -6.58 -0.83
C ARG A 12 -14.63 -7.16 -0.25
N SER A 13 -14.28 -8.38 -0.63
CA SER A 13 -13.01 -9.00 -0.23
C SER A 13 -11.88 -8.52 -1.14
N TYR A 14 -10.90 -7.83 -0.57
CA TYR A 14 -9.65 -7.50 -1.24
C TYR A 14 -8.56 -8.45 -0.76
N PHE A 15 -7.69 -8.82 -1.69
CA PHE A 15 -6.51 -9.61 -1.43
C PHE A 15 -5.30 -8.76 -1.81
N LEU A 16 -4.49 -8.40 -0.82
CA LEU A 16 -3.17 -7.84 -1.11
C LEU A 16 -2.31 -8.96 -1.68
N THR A 17 -1.73 -8.75 -2.85
CA THR A 17 -0.66 -9.65 -3.33
C THR A 17 0.57 -9.46 -2.44
N GLY A 18 1.51 -10.41 -2.43
CA GLY A 18 2.73 -10.30 -1.61
C GLY A 18 3.53 -9.02 -1.88
N GLU A 19 3.48 -8.51 -3.11
CA GLU A 19 4.09 -7.23 -3.53
C GLU A 19 3.29 -6.00 -3.05
N ASP A 20 1.97 -6.11 -2.90
CA ASP A 20 1.14 -5.01 -2.39
C ASP A 20 1.17 -4.92 -0.85
N ARG A 21 1.53 -6.02 -0.17
CA ARG A 21 1.68 -6.04 1.30
C ARG A 21 2.79 -5.11 1.77
N HIS A 22 3.92 -5.11 1.04
CA HIS A 22 5.08 -4.29 1.39
C HIS A 22 5.27 -3.19 0.36
N HIS A 23 4.94 -1.96 0.75
CA HIS A 23 5.12 -0.81 -0.13
C HIS A 23 6.12 0.16 0.46
N HIS A 24 7.23 0.40 -0.26
CA HIS A 24 8.28 1.33 0.17
C HIS A 24 8.76 1.10 1.62
N GLY A 25 8.96 -0.19 1.96
CA GLY A 25 9.43 -0.63 3.28
C GLY A 25 8.37 -0.65 4.39
N VAL A 26 7.07 -0.50 4.05
CA VAL A 26 5.96 -0.49 5.02
C VAL A 26 5.09 -1.74 4.84
N ASP A 27 4.84 -2.49 5.92
CA ASP A 27 3.84 -3.58 5.93
C ASP A 27 2.43 -2.99 6.11
N ILE A 28 1.74 -2.80 4.98
CA ILE A 28 0.38 -2.23 4.94
C ILE A 28 -0.63 -3.15 5.66
N ALA A 29 -0.40 -4.46 5.64
CA ALA A 29 -1.28 -5.40 6.33
C ALA A 29 -1.13 -5.27 7.86
N ALA A 30 0.10 -5.12 8.35
CA ALA A 30 0.35 -4.86 9.77
C ALA A 30 -0.28 -3.53 10.21
N ALA A 31 -0.18 -2.48 9.38
CA ALA A 31 -0.79 -1.17 9.69
C ALA A 31 -2.32 -1.23 9.79
N LEU A 32 -2.96 -1.98 8.90
CA LEU A 32 -4.40 -2.26 8.96
C LEU A 32 -4.79 -3.08 10.20
N GLN A 33 -4.07 -4.16 10.48
CA GLN A 33 -4.35 -5.06 11.60
C GLN A 33 -4.15 -4.37 12.96
N GLY A 34 -3.14 -3.49 13.06
CA GLY A 34 -2.87 -2.69 14.23
C GLY A 34 -3.78 -1.47 14.39
N GLY A 35 -4.70 -1.21 13.44
CA GLY A 35 -5.59 -0.05 13.47
C GLY A 35 -4.91 1.30 13.19
N LEU A 36 -3.65 1.28 12.73
CA LEU A 36 -2.88 2.47 12.35
C LEU A 36 -3.31 3.04 11.00
N LEU A 37 -3.86 2.17 10.14
CA LEU A 37 -4.45 2.54 8.87
C LEU A 37 -5.92 2.17 8.89
N SER A 38 -6.81 3.14 8.65
CA SER A 38 -8.22 2.82 8.49
C SER A 38 -8.45 2.10 7.17
N THR A 39 -9.53 1.32 7.12
CA THR A 39 -10.01 0.71 5.89
C THR A 39 -10.10 1.68 4.71
N ALA A 40 -10.71 2.84 4.93
CA ALA A 40 -10.95 3.83 3.88
C ALA A 40 -9.65 4.50 3.44
N ASP A 41 -8.68 4.68 4.35
CA ASP A 41 -7.34 5.16 4.00
C ASP A 41 -6.57 4.12 3.19
N CYS A 42 -6.69 2.83 3.52
CA CYS A 42 -6.08 1.76 2.74
C CYS A 42 -6.63 1.69 1.32
N GLU A 43 -7.95 1.77 1.15
CA GLU A 43 -8.57 1.79 -0.19
C GLU A 43 -8.07 2.97 -1.03
N ARG A 44 -7.95 4.16 -0.42
CA ARG A 44 -7.38 5.35 -1.08
C ARG A 44 -5.91 5.14 -1.46
N LEU A 45 -5.11 4.57 -0.56
CA LEU A 45 -3.70 4.28 -0.79
C LEU A 45 -3.54 3.32 -1.97
N LEU A 46 -4.29 2.22 -1.98
CA LEU A 46 -4.24 1.21 -3.04
C LEU A 46 -4.72 1.79 -4.38
N ALA A 47 -5.80 2.56 -4.39
CA ALA A 47 -6.28 3.23 -5.60
C ALA A 47 -5.21 4.14 -6.22
N ALA A 48 -4.50 4.92 -5.40
CA ALA A 48 -3.39 5.75 -5.86
C ALA A 48 -2.20 4.91 -6.39
N CYS A 49 -1.86 3.79 -5.74
CA CYS A 49 -0.83 2.88 -6.23
C CYS A 49 -1.21 2.22 -7.56
N VAL A 50 -2.48 1.86 -7.76
CA VAL A 50 -2.99 1.29 -9.02
C VAL A 50 -2.92 2.34 -10.13
N ALA A 51 -3.41 3.56 -9.88
CA ALA A 51 -3.35 4.65 -10.84
C ALA A 51 -1.90 4.98 -11.24
N CYS A 52 -0.97 5.00 -10.28
CA CYS A 52 0.44 5.23 -10.55
C CYS A 52 1.09 4.12 -11.39
N ARG A 53 0.70 2.85 -11.18
CA ARG A 53 1.20 1.71 -11.98
C ARG A 53 0.67 1.71 -13.41
N GLN A 54 -0.52 2.23 -13.62
CA GLN A 54 -1.14 2.33 -14.94
C GLN A 54 -0.65 3.55 -15.75
N ALA A 55 -0.03 4.53 -15.09
CA ALA A 55 0.55 5.70 -15.74
C ALA A 55 1.84 5.30 -16.50
N PRO A 56 1.86 5.33 -17.84
CA PRO A 56 2.97 4.80 -18.65
C PRO A 56 4.29 5.54 -18.42
N GLU A 57 4.26 6.81 -18.02
CA GLU A 57 5.44 7.60 -17.67
C GLU A 57 6.04 7.25 -16.30
N ARG A 58 5.31 6.50 -15.47
CA ARG A 58 5.70 6.07 -14.11
C ARG A 58 5.84 4.55 -13.98
N ALA A 59 5.37 3.80 -14.97
CA ALA A 59 5.53 2.35 -15.07
C ALA A 59 7.02 1.97 -14.95
N GLY A 60 7.36 1.22 -13.90
CA GLY A 60 8.72 0.75 -13.61
C GLY A 60 9.53 1.58 -12.60
N ARG A 61 9.13 2.81 -12.25
CA ARG A 61 9.88 3.64 -11.26
C ARG A 61 9.52 3.38 -9.80
N ALA A 62 8.35 2.79 -9.53
CA ALA A 62 7.80 2.66 -8.18
C ALA A 62 8.25 1.41 -7.40
N VAL A 63 8.72 0.36 -8.09
CA VAL A 63 8.74 -1.01 -7.52
C VAL A 63 10.04 -1.35 -6.77
N ALA A 64 11.13 -0.60 -6.97
CA ALA A 64 12.45 -0.93 -6.40
C ALA A 64 12.92 -0.03 -5.26
N ALA A 65 12.16 1.02 -4.91
CA ALA A 65 12.60 1.99 -3.92
C ALA A 65 12.19 1.56 -2.50
N GLY A 66 13.18 1.34 -1.63
CA GLY A 66 12.95 1.07 -0.20
C GLY A 66 12.29 2.22 0.57
N ALA A 67 12.19 3.40 -0.05
CA ALA A 67 11.44 4.55 0.45
C ALA A 67 10.57 5.16 -0.65
N ALA A 68 9.50 5.87 -0.25
CA ALA A 68 8.58 6.51 -1.17
C ALA A 68 9.23 7.76 -1.80
N PRO A 69 9.35 7.85 -3.14
CA PRO A 69 9.93 9.02 -3.79
C PRO A 69 9.20 10.32 -3.46
N ASP A 70 9.87 11.47 -3.60
CA ASP A 70 9.29 12.80 -3.30
C ASP A 70 7.99 13.08 -4.08
N TRP A 71 7.85 12.50 -5.27
CA TRP A 71 6.68 12.64 -6.13
C TRP A 71 5.55 11.63 -5.84
N CYS A 72 5.77 10.67 -4.93
CA CYS A 72 4.77 9.66 -4.58
C CYS A 72 3.65 10.28 -3.75
N ALA A 73 2.41 10.21 -4.25
CA ALA A 73 1.23 10.75 -3.56
C ALA A 73 1.00 10.10 -2.19
N ASN A 74 1.38 8.83 -2.03
CA ASN A 74 1.24 8.10 -0.78
C ASN A 74 2.38 8.34 0.21
N ARG A 75 3.43 9.09 -0.18
CA ARG A 75 4.61 9.32 0.66
C ARG A 75 4.24 9.79 2.08
N PRO A 76 3.39 10.81 2.29
CA PRO A 76 3.09 11.27 3.65
C PRO A 76 2.55 10.17 4.56
N VAL A 77 1.67 9.30 4.02
CA VAL A 77 1.08 8.18 4.76
C VAL A 77 2.12 7.09 5.01
N LEU A 78 2.91 6.75 4.00
CA LEU A 78 3.94 5.71 4.11
C LEU A 78 5.07 6.10 5.07
N GLU A 79 5.51 7.36 5.04
CA GLU A 79 6.51 7.87 6.00
C GLU A 79 5.94 7.94 7.42
N ALA A 80 4.66 8.28 7.59
CA ALA A 80 4.01 8.27 8.91
C ALA A 80 3.89 6.87 9.51
N LEU A 81 3.73 5.84 8.68
CA LEU A 81 3.69 4.44 9.11
C LEU A 81 5.08 3.83 9.30
N ARG A 82 6.12 4.41 8.67
CA ARG A 82 7.48 3.89 8.74
C ARG A 82 8.01 3.93 10.17
N GLY A 83 8.42 2.77 10.69
CA GLY A 83 8.91 2.61 12.06
C GLY A 83 7.83 2.28 13.10
N LEU A 84 6.55 2.24 12.68
CA LEU A 84 5.45 1.70 13.49
C LEU A 84 5.12 0.25 13.10
N VAL A 85 5.43 -0.11 11.85
CA VAL A 85 5.22 -1.43 11.23
C VAL A 85 6.43 -1.86 10.43
#